data_AF-A0A963F4H5-F1
#
_entry.id   AF-A0A963F4H5-F1
#
_cell.length_a   1.000
_cell.length_b   1.000
_cell.length_c   1.000
_cell.angle_alpha   90.00
_cell.angle_beta   90.00
_cell.angle_gamma   90.00
#
_symmetry.space_group_name_H-M   'P 1'
#
loop_
_entity.id
_entity.type
_entity.pdbx_description
1 polymer ?
#
loop_
_entity_poly.entity_id
_entity_poly.type
_entity_poly.pdbx_seq_one_letter_code
_entity_poly.pdbx_strand_id
1 'polypeptide(L)'
;MDPLHIGILISIVTILVLSSGIPVAFGLGLVSVGFLVAFEGIDSMKILAETFFAGIAEFSLVSIPMFIVMGAAVASSPAGKDLYEALDRWLHRVPGGLIISNIGACSIFAALSGSSPATCAAIGKMGIPEMRQRGYPDGLASGAIAAGGTLGILIPPSITMIVYGIATETSIGRLFIAGLLPGLMLTALFMAWSLFAAHRGGYNFRDAAAGFSLAQKLEVLPR
;
A
#
# COMPACT_ATOMS: atom_id res chain seq x y z
N MET A 1 -40.83 -17.21 22.77
CA MET A 1 -40.67 -18.17 21.65
C MET A 1 -39.52 -19.09 22.00
N ASP A 2 -39.54 -20.34 21.53
CA ASP A 2 -38.41 -21.25 21.71
C ASP A 2 -37.14 -20.67 21.03
N PRO A 3 -35.93 -20.80 21.61
CA PRO A 3 -34.70 -20.26 21.04
C PRO A 3 -34.44 -20.69 19.59
N LEU A 4 -34.86 -21.92 19.26
CA LEU A 4 -34.78 -22.46 17.90
C LEU A 4 -35.59 -21.64 16.89
N HIS A 5 -36.80 -21.20 17.26
CA HIS A 5 -37.67 -20.43 16.38
C HIS A 5 -37.12 -19.03 16.13
N ILE A 6 -36.53 -18.41 17.16
CA ILE A 6 -35.87 -17.10 17.04
C ILE A 6 -34.64 -17.20 16.12
N GLY A 7 -33.81 -18.23 16.31
CA GLY A 7 -32.63 -18.46 15.47
C GLY A 7 -32.98 -18.71 13.99
N ILE A 8 -34.03 -19.49 13.71
CA ILE A 8 -34.52 -19.71 12.34
C ILE A 8 -35.04 -18.41 11.73
N LEU A 9 -35.82 -17.63 12.49
CA LEU A 9 -36.35 -16.35 12.03
C LEU A 9 -35.23 -15.36 11.66
N ILE A 10 -34.25 -15.18 12.55
CA ILE A 10 -33.08 -14.32 12.30
C ILE A 10 -32.35 -14.77 11.04
N SER A 11 -32.12 -16.08 10.89
CA SER A 11 -31.39 -16.65 9.76
C SER A 11 -32.11 -16.39 8.43
N ILE A 12 -33.42 -16.63 8.36
CA ILE A 12 -34.22 -16.40 7.14
C ILE A 12 -34.22 -14.92 6.79
N VAL A 13 -34.43 -14.03 7.76
CA VAL A 13 -34.45 -12.58 7.52
C VAL A 13 -33.06 -12.09 7.06
N THR A 14 -31.99 -12.59 7.66
CA THR A 14 -30.61 -12.27 7.26
C THR A 14 -30.37 -12.63 5.79
N ILE A 15 -30.74 -13.86 5.38
CA ILE A 15 -30.56 -14.32 4.00
C ILE A 15 -31.36 -13.46 3.02
N LEU A 16 -32.61 -13.11 3.35
CA LEU A 16 -33.44 -12.25 2.51
C LEU A 16 -32.84 -10.85 2.35
N VAL A 17 -32.34 -10.25 3.43
CA VAL A 17 -31.69 -8.92 3.39
C VAL A 17 -30.38 -8.96 2.60
N LEU A 18 -29.56 -10.00 2.76
CA LEU A 18 -28.33 -10.14 1.96
C LEU A 18 -28.64 -10.41 0.48
N SER A 19 -29.75 -11.09 0.18
CA SER A 19 -30.21 -11.35 -1.19
C SER A 19 -30.72 -10.09 -1.90
N SER A 20 -30.99 -8.99 -1.18
CA SER A 20 -31.48 -7.74 -1.78
C SER A 20 -30.37 -6.90 -2.43
N GLY A 21 -29.11 -7.32 -2.35
CA GLY A 21 -27.96 -6.61 -2.92
C GLY A 21 -27.46 -5.41 -2.09
N ILE A 22 -27.94 -5.26 -0.85
CA ILE A 22 -27.42 -4.25 0.09
C ILE A 22 -25.99 -4.63 0.51
N PRO A 23 -25.06 -3.66 0.70
CA PRO A 23 -23.73 -3.97 1.20
C PRO A 23 -23.79 -4.69 2.54
N VAL A 24 -23.00 -5.76 2.67
CA VAL A 24 -23.07 -6.72 3.79
C VAL A 24 -23.05 -6.02 5.16
N ALA A 25 -22.22 -4.99 5.34
CA ALA A 25 -22.13 -4.24 6.59
C ALA A 25 -23.47 -3.60 7.01
N PHE A 26 -24.18 -2.96 6.07
CA PHE A 26 -25.49 -2.35 6.33
C PHE A 26 -26.58 -3.40 6.47
N GLY A 27 -26.53 -4.48 5.70
CA GLY A 27 -27.48 -5.58 5.80
C GLY A 27 -27.44 -6.28 7.16
N LEU A 28 -26.24 -6.66 7.60
CA LEU A 28 -26.04 -7.26 8.93
C LEU A 28 -26.35 -6.26 10.05
N GLY A 29 -25.94 -4.99 9.90
CA GLY A 29 -26.26 -3.94 10.88
C GLY A 29 -27.76 -3.73 11.06
N LEU A 30 -28.52 -3.66 9.96
CA LEU A 30 -29.98 -3.50 9.99
C LEU A 30 -30.65 -4.68 10.69
N VAL A 31 -30.27 -5.91 10.34
CA VAL A 31 -30.83 -7.12 10.94
C VAL A 31 -30.49 -7.18 12.43
N SER A 32 -29.21 -6.99 12.79
CA SER A 32 -28.77 -6.98 14.18
C SER A 32 -29.53 -5.94 15.00
N VAL A 33 -29.61 -4.69 14.54
CA VAL A 33 -30.35 -3.62 15.25
C VAL A 33 -31.84 -3.91 15.32
N GLY A 34 -32.44 -4.37 14.22
CA GLY A 34 -33.87 -4.66 14.16
C GLY A 34 -34.29 -5.75 15.14
N PHE A 35 -33.52 -6.84 15.22
CA PHE A 35 -33.78 -7.91 16.18
C PHE A 35 -33.44 -7.51 17.62
N LEU A 36 -32.35 -6.76 17.85
CA LEU A 36 -31.97 -6.28 19.17
C LEU A 36 -33.07 -5.40 19.78
N VAL A 37 -33.63 -4.48 19.00
CA VAL A 37 -34.74 -3.62 19.44
C VAL A 37 -36.05 -4.40 19.59
N ALA A 38 -36.33 -5.34 18.69
CA ALA A 38 -37.58 -6.12 18.72
C ALA A 38 -37.67 -7.08 19.92
N PHE A 39 -36.55 -7.65 20.35
CA PHE A 39 -36.52 -8.67 21.42
C PHE A 39 -36.03 -8.13 22.77
N GLU A 40 -35.10 -7.18 22.80
CA GLU A 40 -34.54 -6.61 24.04
C GLU A 40 -35.00 -5.16 24.33
N GLY A 41 -35.73 -4.53 23.41
CA GLY A 41 -36.25 -3.17 23.56
C GLY A 41 -35.25 -2.07 23.16
N ILE A 42 -35.63 -0.80 23.30
CA ILE A 42 -34.79 0.34 22.86
C ILE A 42 -33.55 0.52 23.75
N ASP A 43 -33.61 0.09 25.02
CA ASP A 43 -32.49 0.23 25.96
C ASP A 43 -31.26 -0.59 25.59
N SER A 44 -31.43 -1.66 24.79
CA SER A 44 -30.34 -2.50 24.28
C SER A 44 -29.46 -1.77 23.25
N MET A 45 -29.87 -0.60 22.74
CA MET A 45 -29.06 0.24 21.86
C MET A 45 -27.70 0.63 22.45
N LYS A 46 -27.54 0.57 23.79
CA LYS A 46 -26.23 0.77 24.44
C LYS A 46 -25.21 -0.29 24.01
N ILE A 47 -25.63 -1.54 23.79
CA ILE A 47 -24.77 -2.63 23.32
C ILE A 47 -24.21 -2.29 21.94
N LEU A 48 -25.03 -1.67 21.08
CA LEU A 48 -24.58 -1.19 19.77
C LEU A 48 -23.47 -0.15 19.95
N ALA A 49 -23.69 0.87 20.77
CA ALA A 49 -22.70 1.92 21.03
C ALA A 49 -21.38 1.36 21.58
N GLU A 50 -21.45 0.43 22.54
CA GLU A 50 -20.28 -0.25 23.09
C GLU A 50 -19.54 -1.08 22.03
N THR A 51 -20.27 -1.81 21.18
CA THR A 51 -19.68 -2.63 20.10
C THR A 51 -18.97 -1.76 19.06
N PHE A 52 -19.60 -0.65 18.64
CA PHE A 52 -18.97 0.30 17.73
C PHE A 52 -17.73 0.97 18.36
N PHE A 53 -17.83 1.37 19.62
CA PHE A 53 -16.69 1.95 20.33
C PHE A 53 -15.54 0.95 20.46
N ALA A 54 -15.81 -0.30 20.83
CA ALA A 54 -14.81 -1.35 20.91
C ALA A 54 -14.12 -1.61 19.55
N GLY A 55 -14.88 -1.58 18.45
CA GLY A 55 -14.32 -1.72 17.10
C GLY A 55 -13.40 -0.57 16.69
N ILE A 56 -13.72 0.66 17.07
CA ILE A 56 -12.89 1.85 16.80
C ILE A 56 -11.70 1.95 17.76
N ALA A 57 -11.87 1.46 19.00
CA ALA A 57 -10.84 1.43 20.05
C ALA A 57 -9.87 0.24 19.90
N GLU A 58 -9.82 -0.40 18.74
CA GLU A 58 -8.94 -1.52 18.49
C GLU A 58 -7.47 -1.07 18.45
N PHE A 59 -6.63 -1.69 19.28
CA PHE A 59 -5.23 -1.28 19.44
C PHE A 59 -4.45 -1.34 18.12
N SER A 60 -4.78 -2.30 17.27
CA SER A 60 -4.17 -2.44 15.94
C SER A 60 -4.39 -1.21 15.05
N LEU A 61 -5.47 -0.45 15.23
CA LEU A 61 -5.73 0.78 14.47
C LEU A 61 -4.74 1.91 14.80
N VAL A 62 -4.11 1.89 15.99
CA VAL A 62 -3.07 2.88 16.39
C VAL A 62 -1.83 2.78 15.49
N SER A 63 -1.58 1.60 14.90
CA SER A 63 -0.44 1.43 13.99
C SER A 63 -0.56 2.25 12.70
N ILE A 64 -1.79 2.45 12.19
CA ILE A 64 -2.06 3.21 10.95
C ILE A 64 -1.54 4.66 11.05
N PRO A 65 -1.98 5.50 12.01
CA PRO A 65 -1.48 6.87 12.13
C PRO A 65 0.02 6.91 12.44
N MET A 66 0.55 5.95 13.20
CA MET A 66 2.00 5.89 13.47
C MET A 66 2.81 5.66 12.18
N PHE A 67 2.36 4.75 11.30
CA PHE A 67 3.00 4.55 9.99
C PHE A 67 2.81 5.75 9.05
N ILE A 68 1.66 6.42 9.08
CA ILE A 68 1.42 7.65 8.31
C ILE A 68 2.38 8.76 8.79
N VAL A 69 2.53 8.97 10.09
CA VAL A 69 3.45 9.96 10.66
C VAL A 69 4.89 9.63 10.29
N MET A 70 5.30 8.37 10.42
CA MET A 70 6.64 7.92 10.02
C MET A 70 6.89 8.16 8.52
N GLY A 71 5.96 7.76 7.66
CA GLY A 71 6.04 7.98 6.22
C GLY A 71 6.09 9.46 5.85
N ALA A 72 5.30 10.30 6.51
CA ALA A 72 5.31 11.75 6.32
C ALA A 72 6.63 12.38 6.78
N ALA A 73 7.19 11.94 7.91
CA ALA A 73 8.47 12.40 8.42
C ALA A 73 9.62 12.04 7.46
N VAL A 74 9.65 10.79 6.97
CA VAL A 74 10.65 10.35 5.98
C VAL A 74 10.48 11.11 4.66
N ALA A 75 9.24 11.29 4.17
CA ALA A 75 8.94 12.06 2.96
C ALA A 75 9.34 13.53 3.04
N SER A 76 9.26 14.12 4.23
CA SER A 76 9.60 15.53 4.48
C SER A 76 11.09 15.74 4.77
N SER A 77 11.83 14.64 4.96
CA SER A 77 13.28 14.67 5.20
C SER A 77 14.08 14.52 3.90
N PRO A 78 15.39 14.87 3.89
CA PRO A 78 16.27 14.60 2.76
C PRO A 78 16.40 13.11 2.41
N ALA A 79 16.01 12.19 3.30
CA ALA A 79 16.19 10.76 3.12
C ALA A 79 15.57 10.22 1.83
N GLY A 80 14.42 10.75 1.38
CA GLY A 80 13.82 10.34 0.10
C GLY A 80 14.68 10.72 -1.11
N LYS A 81 15.32 11.89 -1.06
CA LYS A 81 16.26 12.36 -2.08
C LYS A 81 17.57 11.56 -2.02
N ASP A 82 18.11 11.34 -0.82
CA ASP A 82 19.35 10.59 -0.63
C ASP A 82 19.20 9.13 -1.08
N LEU A 83 18.04 8.52 -0.80
CA LEU A 83 17.71 7.17 -1.27
C LEU A 83 17.65 7.10 -2.80
N TYR A 84 17.01 8.09 -3.43
CA TYR A 84 16.95 8.20 -4.88
C TYR A 84 18.35 8.33 -5.49
N GLU A 85 19.17 9.26 -4.98
CA GLU A 85 20.54 9.47 -5.46
C GLU A 85 21.42 8.24 -5.26
N ALA A 86 21.30 7.56 -4.10
CA ALA A 86 22.04 6.34 -3.82
C ALA A 86 21.71 5.24 -4.83
N LEU A 87 20.42 5.04 -5.12
CA LEU A 87 19.96 4.04 -6.08
C LEU A 87 20.35 4.38 -7.51
N ASP A 88 20.24 5.63 -7.94
CA ASP A 88 20.69 6.06 -9.28
C ASP A 88 22.20 5.82 -9.44
N ARG A 89 23.01 6.21 -8.45
CA ARG A 89 24.48 5.98 -8.48
C ARG A 89 24.85 4.50 -8.38
N TRP A 90 24.05 3.65 -7.75
CA TRP A 90 24.35 2.22 -7.68
C TRP A 90 23.92 1.48 -8.95
N LEU A 91 22.79 1.85 -9.53
CA LEU A 91 22.22 1.19 -10.72
C LEU A 91 22.66 1.81 -12.05
N HIS A 92 23.56 2.81 -12.05
CA HIS A 92 24.04 3.48 -13.27
C HIS A 92 24.64 2.52 -14.33
N ARG A 93 25.10 1.32 -13.94
CA ARG A 93 25.70 0.32 -14.86
C ARG A 93 24.66 -0.54 -15.58
N VAL A 94 23.42 -0.52 -15.13
CA VAL A 94 22.36 -1.37 -15.68
C VAL A 94 21.70 -0.61 -16.84
N PRO A 95 21.55 -1.22 -18.04
CA PRO A 95 20.78 -0.60 -19.12
C PRO A 95 19.33 -0.36 -18.64
N GLY A 96 18.85 0.88 -18.72
CA GLY A 96 17.56 1.28 -18.14
C GLY A 96 17.61 1.54 -16.63
N GLY A 97 18.81 1.72 -16.06
CA GLY A 97 19.06 1.86 -14.63
C GLY A 97 18.23 2.92 -13.92
N LEU A 98 17.84 4.00 -14.62
CA LEU A 98 16.99 5.06 -14.07
C LEU A 98 15.54 4.62 -13.80
N ILE A 99 14.99 3.73 -14.65
CA ILE A 99 13.64 3.18 -14.43
C ILE A 99 13.68 2.16 -13.29
N ILE A 100 14.70 1.31 -13.30
CA ILE A 100 14.89 0.29 -12.26
C ILE A 100 15.14 0.95 -10.90
N SER A 101 15.97 2.01 -10.86
CA SER A 101 16.23 2.76 -9.64
C SER A 101 14.96 3.42 -9.11
N ASN A 102 14.09 3.95 -9.98
CA ASN A 102 12.79 4.51 -9.56
C ASN A 102 11.85 3.48 -8.96
N ILE A 103 11.70 2.31 -9.61
CA ILE A 103 10.85 1.24 -9.08
C ILE A 103 11.44 0.68 -7.77
N GLY A 104 12.78 0.57 -7.68
CA GLY A 104 13.48 0.18 -6.47
C GLY A 104 13.32 1.21 -5.34
N ALA A 105 13.45 2.50 -5.65
CA ALA A 105 13.26 3.60 -4.71
C ALA A 105 11.83 3.62 -4.19
N CYS A 106 10.85 3.47 -5.09
CA CYS A 106 9.46 3.31 -4.70
C CYS A 106 9.26 2.08 -3.81
N SER A 107 9.91 0.94 -4.10
CA SER A 107 9.77 -0.29 -3.28
C SER A 107 10.32 -0.11 -1.87
N ILE A 108 11.50 0.50 -1.74
CA ILE A 108 12.12 0.76 -0.43
C ILE A 108 11.34 1.83 0.33
N PHE A 109 10.95 2.92 -0.33
CA PHE A 109 10.17 3.98 0.30
C PHE A 109 8.75 3.50 0.68
N ALA A 110 8.16 2.62 -0.13
CA ALA A 110 6.91 1.93 0.18
C ALA A 110 7.05 1.10 1.46
N ALA A 111 8.15 0.36 1.61
CA ALA A 111 8.46 -0.37 2.84
C ALA A 111 8.61 0.57 4.05
N LEU A 112 9.02 1.82 3.87
CA LEU A 112 9.11 2.77 4.99
C LEU A 112 7.78 3.49 5.27
N SER A 113 7.02 3.84 4.25
CA SER A 113 5.82 4.68 4.41
C SER A 113 4.52 3.88 4.56
N GLY A 114 4.49 2.63 4.07
CA GLY A 114 3.29 1.80 3.99
C GLY A 114 2.12 2.40 3.23
N SER A 115 2.39 3.43 2.40
CA SER A 115 1.39 4.25 1.72
C SER A 115 1.73 4.46 0.25
N SER A 116 0.86 3.95 -0.62
CA SER A 116 1.02 4.10 -2.08
C SER A 116 0.96 5.56 -2.55
N PRO A 117 -0.02 6.39 -2.13
CA PRO A 117 -0.05 7.79 -2.53
C PRO A 117 1.14 8.61 -2.01
N ALA A 118 1.59 8.34 -0.77
CA ALA A 118 2.75 9.03 -0.21
C ALA A 118 4.03 8.68 -0.98
N THR A 119 4.21 7.40 -1.34
CA THR A 119 5.34 6.94 -2.15
C THR A 119 5.36 7.60 -3.52
N CYS A 120 4.22 7.62 -4.22
CA CYS A 120 4.09 8.31 -5.51
C CYS A 120 4.42 9.81 -5.39
N ALA A 121 3.94 10.48 -4.34
CA ALA A 121 4.16 11.91 -4.14
C ALA A 121 5.62 12.25 -3.78
N ALA A 122 6.29 11.40 -2.98
CA ALA A 122 7.67 11.62 -2.57
C ALA A 122 8.64 11.33 -3.72
N ILE A 123 8.56 10.13 -4.31
CA ILE A 123 9.50 9.72 -5.36
C ILE A 123 9.14 10.36 -6.70
N GLY A 124 7.86 10.52 -7.03
CA GLY A 124 7.43 11.10 -8.30
C GLY A 124 7.83 12.56 -8.50
N LYS A 125 7.88 13.36 -7.42
CA LYS A 125 8.34 14.76 -7.48
C LYS A 125 9.79 14.88 -7.95
N MET A 126 10.63 13.88 -7.67
CA MET A 126 12.05 13.89 -8.05
C MET A 126 12.30 13.04 -9.32
N GLY A 127 11.72 11.84 -9.37
CA GLY A 127 11.97 10.87 -10.43
C GLY A 127 11.37 11.24 -11.78
N ILE A 128 10.18 11.85 -11.83
CA ILE A 128 9.55 12.21 -13.12
C ILE A 128 10.34 13.34 -13.82
N PRO A 129 10.69 14.46 -13.16
CA PRO A 129 11.51 15.50 -13.80
C PRO A 129 12.89 15.00 -14.23
N GLU A 130 13.55 14.17 -13.42
CA GLU A 130 14.87 13.63 -13.74
C GLU A 130 14.83 12.69 -14.96
N MET A 131 13.84 11.79 -15.01
CA MET A 131 13.61 10.93 -16.18
C MET A 131 13.35 11.76 -17.44
N ARG A 132 12.55 12.82 -17.35
CA ARG A 132 12.29 13.73 -18.48
C ARG A 132 13.56 14.43 -18.96
N GLN A 133 14.38 14.94 -18.04
CA GLN A 133 15.66 15.59 -18.40
C GLN A 133 16.61 14.64 -19.13
N ARG A 134 16.61 13.35 -18.78
CA ARG A 134 17.40 12.33 -19.47
C ARG A 134 16.73 11.74 -20.72
N GLY A 135 15.66 12.37 -21.22
CA GLY A 135 15.00 12.01 -22.47
C GLY A 135 14.02 10.84 -22.41
N TYR A 136 13.59 10.40 -21.22
CA TYR A 136 12.58 9.36 -21.10
C TYR A 136 11.19 9.93 -21.43
N PRO A 137 10.32 9.15 -22.12
CA PRO A 137 8.97 9.60 -22.45
C PRO A 137 8.10 9.69 -21.19
N ASP A 138 7.20 10.67 -21.19
CA ASP A 138 6.31 10.98 -20.07
C ASP A 138 5.49 9.78 -19.58
N GLY A 139 4.99 8.96 -20.51
CA GLY A 139 4.21 7.77 -20.19
C GLY A 139 5.03 6.71 -19.45
N LEU A 140 6.32 6.55 -19.78
CA LEU A 140 7.20 5.59 -19.12
C LEU A 140 7.64 6.12 -17.75
N ALA A 141 7.93 7.41 -17.64
CA ALA A 141 8.29 8.04 -16.38
C ALA A 141 7.15 8.02 -15.36
N SER A 142 5.96 8.48 -15.76
CA SER A 142 4.77 8.44 -14.90
C SER A 142 4.31 7.02 -14.61
N GLY A 143 4.36 6.12 -15.60
CA GLY A 143 4.01 4.71 -15.45
C GLY A 143 4.91 3.96 -14.47
N ALA A 144 6.23 4.18 -14.51
CA ALA A 144 7.17 3.56 -13.58
C ALA A 144 6.92 3.99 -12.13
N ILE A 145 6.65 5.28 -11.90
CA ILE A 145 6.32 5.79 -10.57
C ILE A 145 4.95 5.29 -10.10
N ALA A 146 3.94 5.31 -10.98
CA ALA A 146 2.60 4.82 -10.65
C ALA A 146 2.64 3.33 -10.27
N ALA A 147 3.29 2.49 -11.08
CA ALA A 147 3.47 1.08 -10.81
C ALA A 147 4.28 0.86 -9.53
N GLY A 148 5.42 1.52 -9.38
CA GLY A 148 6.25 1.43 -8.18
C GLY A 148 5.51 1.84 -6.90
N GLY A 149 4.69 2.89 -6.95
CA GLY A 149 3.91 3.34 -5.79
C GLY A 149 2.84 2.33 -5.36
N THR A 150 2.28 1.54 -6.27
CA THR A 150 1.33 0.47 -5.89
C THR A 150 1.97 -0.59 -5.00
N LEU A 151 3.29 -0.75 -5.01
CA LEU A 151 3.99 -1.73 -4.18
C LEU A 151 3.85 -1.47 -2.67
N GLY A 152 3.50 -0.24 -2.27
CA GLY A 152 3.15 0.10 -0.87
C GLY A 152 1.96 -0.65 -0.29
N ILE A 153 1.15 -1.29 -1.12
CA ILE A 153 0.06 -2.17 -0.66
C ILE A 153 0.57 -3.55 -0.17
N LEU A 154 1.75 -3.98 -0.64
CA LEU A 154 2.26 -5.34 -0.44
C LEU A 154 3.55 -5.39 0.38
N ILE A 155 4.47 -4.45 0.16
CA ILE A 155 5.77 -4.45 0.83
C ILE A 155 5.59 -3.91 2.26
N PRO A 156 5.89 -4.70 3.31
CA PRO A 156 5.66 -4.29 4.69
C PRO A 156 6.64 -3.21 5.20
N PRO A 157 6.22 -2.42 6.21
CA PRO A 157 4.85 -2.17 6.68
C PRO A 157 3.90 -1.67 5.60
N SER A 158 2.63 -2.09 5.64
CA SER A 158 1.58 -1.64 4.71
C SER A 158 0.27 -1.36 5.42
N ILE A 159 -0.24 -0.12 5.28
CA ILE A 159 -1.50 0.32 5.88
C ILE A 159 -2.67 -0.54 5.39
N THR A 160 -2.67 -0.90 4.11
CA THR A 160 -3.73 -1.70 3.53
C THR A 160 -3.75 -3.11 4.09
N MET A 161 -2.58 -3.73 4.32
CA MET A 161 -2.51 -5.03 4.99
C MET A 161 -2.98 -4.97 6.44
N ILE A 162 -2.77 -3.86 7.14
CA ILE A 162 -3.28 -3.66 8.51
C ILE A 162 -4.81 -3.63 8.49
N VAL A 163 -5.41 -2.80 7.62
CA VAL A 163 -6.86 -2.71 7.48
C VAL A 163 -7.46 -4.05 7.06
N TYR A 164 -6.82 -4.75 6.13
CA TYR A 164 -7.23 -6.08 5.71
C TYR A 164 -7.15 -7.09 6.86
N GLY A 165 -6.04 -7.11 7.61
CA GLY A 165 -5.85 -8.01 8.75
C GLY A 165 -6.89 -7.82 9.84
N ILE A 166 -7.22 -6.57 10.15
CA ILE A 166 -8.29 -6.22 11.10
C ILE A 166 -9.65 -6.69 10.57
N ALA A 167 -9.96 -6.40 9.30
CA ALA A 167 -11.25 -6.74 8.70
C ALA A 167 -11.48 -8.25 8.57
N THR A 168 -10.43 -9.04 8.37
CA THR A 168 -10.53 -10.50 8.26
C THR A 168 -10.15 -11.24 9.55
N GLU A 169 -9.92 -10.51 10.65
CA GLU A 169 -9.44 -11.07 11.93
C GLU A 169 -8.19 -11.95 11.77
N THR A 170 -7.32 -11.61 10.81
CA THR A 170 -6.07 -12.34 10.57
C THR A 170 -4.89 -11.63 11.23
N SER A 171 -3.87 -12.41 11.57
CA SER A 171 -2.65 -11.87 12.16
C SER A 171 -1.92 -10.96 11.17
N ILE A 172 -1.82 -9.68 11.51
CA ILE A 172 -1.12 -8.65 10.73
C ILE A 172 0.34 -9.05 10.48
N GLY A 173 1.04 -9.59 11.48
CA GLY A 173 2.42 -10.04 11.33
C GLY A 173 2.57 -11.19 10.32
N ARG A 174 1.61 -12.13 10.30
CA ARG A 174 1.59 -13.20 9.27
C ARG A 174 1.32 -12.63 7.88
N LEU A 175 0.41 -11.66 7.75
CA LEU A 175 0.17 -10.96 6.50
C LEU A 175 1.42 -10.24 5.98
N PHE A 176 2.14 -9.54 6.85
CA PHE A 176 3.38 -8.86 6.46
C PHE A 176 4.42 -9.84 5.90
N ILE A 177 4.66 -10.95 6.60
CA ILE A 177 5.60 -11.97 6.12
C ILE A 177 5.10 -12.58 4.79
N ALA A 178 3.80 -12.84 4.67
CA ALA A 178 3.19 -13.36 3.45
C ALA A 178 3.26 -12.35 2.28
N GLY A 179 3.27 -11.05 2.56
CA GLY A 179 3.36 -9.97 1.56
C GLY A 179 4.75 -9.78 0.97
N LEU A 180 5.81 -10.23 1.66
CA LEU A 180 7.18 -10.02 1.23
C LEU A 180 7.48 -10.69 -0.12
N LEU A 181 7.14 -11.98 -0.26
CA LEU A 181 7.35 -12.74 -1.50
C LEU A 181 6.59 -12.14 -2.70
N PRO A 182 5.27 -11.91 -2.65
CA PRO A 182 4.54 -11.30 -3.76
C PRO A 182 4.98 -9.86 -4.02
N GLY A 183 5.37 -9.10 -2.98
CA GLY A 183 5.90 -7.75 -3.13
C GLY A 183 7.20 -7.73 -3.94
N LEU A 184 8.19 -8.54 -3.55
CA LEU A 184 9.45 -8.66 -4.28
C LEU A 184 9.26 -9.21 -5.69
N MET A 185 8.35 -10.16 -5.87
CA MET A 185 7.99 -10.71 -7.17
C MET A 185 7.41 -9.62 -8.08
N LEU A 186 6.47 -8.80 -7.59
CA LEU A 186 5.90 -7.69 -8.34
C LEU A 186 6.92 -6.60 -8.65
N THR A 187 7.82 -6.27 -7.71
CA THR A 187 8.94 -5.37 -7.96
C THR A 187 9.78 -5.87 -9.14
N ALA A 188 10.17 -7.14 -9.14
CA ALA A 188 10.96 -7.74 -10.22
C ALA A 188 10.21 -7.76 -11.55
N LEU A 189 8.91 -8.10 -11.54
CA LEU A 189 8.06 -8.09 -12.73
C LEU A 189 7.90 -6.67 -13.31
N PHE A 190 7.72 -5.66 -12.47
CA PHE A 190 7.62 -4.26 -12.91
C PHE A 190 8.95 -3.76 -13.49
N MET A 191 10.09 -4.13 -12.89
CA MET A 191 11.40 -3.82 -13.46
C MET A 191 11.59 -4.50 -14.82
N ALA A 192 11.30 -5.79 -14.93
CA ALA A 192 11.42 -6.56 -16.18
C ALA A 192 10.49 -6.02 -17.28
N TRP A 193 9.23 -5.75 -16.95
CA TRP A 193 8.26 -5.18 -17.88
C TRP A 193 8.68 -3.79 -18.36
N SER A 194 9.13 -2.94 -17.44
CA SER A 194 9.56 -1.59 -17.79
C SER A 194 10.78 -1.62 -18.72
N LEU A 195 11.73 -2.52 -18.50
CA LEU A 195 12.87 -2.75 -19.41
C LEU A 195 12.43 -3.27 -20.77
N PHE A 196 11.48 -4.21 -20.80
CA PHE A 196 10.95 -4.73 -22.06
C PHE A 196 10.22 -3.64 -22.86
N ALA A 197 9.35 -2.87 -22.22
CA ALA A 197 8.63 -1.75 -22.85
C ALA A 197 9.60 -0.69 -23.37
N ALA A 198 10.64 -0.40 -22.58
CA ALA A 198 11.71 0.51 -22.91
C ALA A 198 12.55 0.04 -24.12
N HIS A 199 12.90 -1.25 -24.18
CA HIS A 199 13.61 -1.84 -25.32
C HIS A 199 12.75 -1.86 -26.59
N ARG A 200 11.46 -2.25 -26.47
CA ARG A 200 10.51 -2.28 -27.59
C ARG A 200 10.24 -0.88 -28.16
N GLY A 201 10.32 0.15 -27.32
CA GLY A 201 10.25 1.55 -27.75
C GLY A 201 11.47 2.06 -28.51
N GLY A 202 12.52 1.25 -28.71
CA GLY A 202 13.73 1.63 -29.43
C GLY A 202 14.65 2.57 -28.64
N TYR A 203 14.41 2.73 -27.34
CA TYR A 203 15.18 3.63 -26.50
C TYR A 203 16.53 2.98 -26.12
N ASN A 204 17.63 3.62 -26.51
CA ASN A 204 18.97 3.13 -26.23
C ASN A 204 19.52 3.83 -24.97
N PHE A 205 19.40 3.16 -23.83
CA PHE A 205 19.75 3.70 -22.50
C PHE A 205 21.25 3.77 -22.22
N ARG A 206 22.10 3.49 -23.21
CA ARG A 206 23.57 3.47 -23.07
C ARG A 206 24.18 4.86 -22.93
N ASP A 207 23.53 5.90 -23.46
CA ASP A 207 24.14 7.25 -23.56
C ASP A 207 23.85 8.17 -22.37
N ALA A 208 22.92 7.81 -21.47
CA ALA A 208 22.55 8.63 -20.30
C ALA A 208 23.31 8.27 -19.00
N ALA A 209 24.21 7.28 -19.04
CA ALA A 209 24.97 6.85 -17.88
C ALA A 209 26.27 7.66 -17.73
N ALA A 210 26.20 8.81 -17.06
CA ALA A 210 27.41 9.45 -16.53
C ALA A 210 28.07 8.45 -15.56
N GLY A 211 29.31 8.04 -15.85
CA GLY A 211 30.00 7.04 -15.03
C GLY A 211 30.36 7.61 -13.66
N PHE A 212 29.75 7.11 -12.59
CA PHE A 212 30.13 7.48 -11.23
C PHE A 212 31.29 6.61 -10.73
N SER A 213 32.33 7.24 -10.16
CA SER A 213 33.47 6.53 -9.56
C SER A 213 33.09 5.89 -8.22
N LEU A 214 33.85 4.87 -7.78
CA LEU A 214 33.57 4.14 -6.53
C LEU A 214 33.62 5.04 -5.29
N ALA A 215 34.43 6.11 -5.33
CA ALA A 215 34.48 7.16 -4.31
C ALA A 215 33.17 7.97 -4.25
N GLN A 216 32.61 8.34 -5.42
CA GLN A 216 31.33 9.07 -5.51
C GLN A 216 30.12 8.24 -5.08
N LYS A 217 30.23 6.90 -5.13
CA LYS A 217 29.20 5.97 -4.63
C LYS A 217 29.22 5.85 -3.10
N LEU A 218 30.40 5.90 -2.50
CA LEU A 218 30.60 5.86 -1.06
C LEU A 218 30.28 7.20 -0.38
N GLU A 219 30.39 8.31 -1.10
CA GLU A 219 30.12 9.66 -0.58
C GLU A 219 28.63 9.94 -0.29
N VAL A 220 27.70 9.18 -0.89
CA VAL A 220 26.25 9.30 -0.63
C VAL A 220 25.79 8.54 0.61
N LEU A 221 26.59 7.59 1.10
CA LEU A 221 26.22 6.89 2.32
C LEU A 221 26.30 7.88 3.49
N PRO A 222 25.25 7.95 4.34
CA PRO A 222 25.26 8.85 5.49
C PRO A 222 26.47 8.52 6.37
N ARG A 223 27.25 9.55 6.71
CA ARG A 223 28.32 9.45 7.73
C ARG A 223 27.73 9.33 9.12
#